data_AF-K9YJR5-F1
#
_entry.id   AF-K9YJR5-F1
#
_cell.length_a   1.000
_cell.length_b   1.000
_cell.length_c   1.000
_cell.angle_alpha   90.00
_cell.angle_beta   90.00
_cell.angle_gamma   90.00
#
_symmetry.space_group_name_H-M   'P 1'
#
loop_
_entity.id
_entity.type
_entity.pdbx_description
1 polymer ?
#
loop_
_entity_poly.entity_id
_entity_poly.type
_entity_poly.pdbx_seq_one_letter_code
_entity_poly.pdbx_strand_id
1 'polypeptide(L)'
;MDSLQQPINQEQSLKSEGFLFQLLGVTNFLEKNNNVETGLKDLAYTTAKILESQKCSIMLLQTRVIDSHGSKTQEPYLRVFTHYGNLPKEAYEQITQLNDGIAGYVASTGECLLVKDINQSPFVKVARKRSDEYKSLISAPIFIGNQVIGVINVSEQHNRKPFDEKDLEILKIFALFIGKSIQIIELQNMLQSRFLEIAVSKEVEKRGNKISNITPDPARISQIVAKAIFKELDKGGFGANQIINITGEILDLLREKIHRDDYL
;
A
#
# COMPACT_ATOMS: atom_id res chain seq x y z
N MET A 1 -45.21 8.95 38.93
CA MET A 1 -45.49 9.02 37.48
C MET A 1 -44.15 9.19 36.81
N ASP A 2 -43.55 8.03 36.50
CA ASP A 2 -42.16 7.89 36.08
C ASP A 2 -41.93 8.42 34.68
N SER A 3 -40.89 9.24 34.56
CA SER A 3 -40.26 9.71 33.34
C SER A 3 -39.51 8.56 32.66
N LEU A 4 -40.06 8.07 31.55
CA LEU A 4 -39.39 7.16 30.61
C LEU A 4 -38.30 7.92 29.84
N GLN A 5 -37.06 7.82 30.31
CA GLN A 5 -35.87 8.08 29.47
C GLN A 5 -35.61 6.85 28.60
N GLN A 6 -35.78 7.01 27.27
CA GLN A 6 -35.39 6.02 26.26
C GLN A 6 -33.84 6.02 26.09
N PRO A 7 -33.19 4.86 25.91
CA PRO A 7 -31.77 4.78 25.64
C PRO A 7 -31.51 4.91 24.14
N ILE A 8 -31.15 6.11 23.65
CA ILE A 8 -30.90 6.34 22.21
C ILE A 8 -29.39 6.48 21.85
N ASN A 9 -28.45 6.57 22.79
CA ASN A 9 -27.11 7.10 22.47
C ASN A 9 -25.91 6.13 22.43
N GLN A 10 -26.07 4.80 22.43
CA GLN A 10 -24.90 3.88 22.41
C GLN A 10 -24.46 3.44 20.99
N GLU A 11 -25.39 3.21 20.05
CA GLU A 11 -25.02 2.78 18.68
C GLU A 11 -24.44 3.90 17.80
N GLN A 12 -24.85 5.16 18.01
CA GLN A 12 -24.30 6.31 17.27
C GLN A 12 -22.89 6.68 17.74
N SER A 13 -22.57 6.49 19.03
CA SER A 13 -21.24 6.74 19.59
C SER A 13 -20.18 5.78 19.03
N LEU A 14 -20.52 4.48 18.91
CA LEU A 14 -19.64 3.44 18.39
C LEU A 14 -19.30 3.62 16.89
N LYS A 15 -20.24 4.13 16.08
CA LYS A 15 -19.97 4.47 14.68
C LYS A 15 -19.00 5.65 14.53
N SER A 16 -19.09 6.64 15.43
CA SER A 16 -18.21 7.81 15.43
C SER A 16 -16.78 7.46 15.84
N GLU A 17 -16.61 6.59 16.84
CA GLU A 17 -15.28 6.10 17.25
C GLU A 17 -14.63 5.25 16.16
N GLY A 18 -15.38 4.34 15.53
CA GLY A 18 -14.89 3.54 14.40
C GLY A 18 -14.42 4.41 13.23
N PHE A 19 -15.16 5.47 12.88
CA PHE A 19 -14.74 6.43 11.85
C PHE A 19 -13.49 7.24 12.26
N LEU A 20 -13.35 7.58 13.54
CA LEU A 20 -12.13 8.24 14.05
C LEU A 20 -10.91 7.32 13.96
N PHE A 21 -11.04 6.03 14.26
CA PHE A 21 -9.96 5.04 14.05
C PHE A 21 -9.60 4.85 12.58
N GLN A 22 -10.61 4.89 11.69
CA GLN A 22 -10.43 4.88 10.24
C GLN A 22 -9.64 6.11 9.76
N LEU A 23 -9.98 7.29 10.28
CA LEU A 23 -9.28 8.55 9.97
C LEU A 23 -7.84 8.54 10.51
N LEU A 24 -7.63 8.06 11.75
CA LEU A 24 -6.31 7.89 12.36
C LEU A 24 -5.39 6.95 11.55
N GLY A 25 -5.94 5.87 10.97
CA GLY A 25 -5.19 4.97 10.11
C GLY A 25 -4.69 5.64 8.83
N VAL A 26 -5.51 6.50 8.23
CA VAL A 26 -5.15 7.28 7.04
C VAL A 26 -4.14 8.39 7.37
N THR A 27 -4.34 9.13 8.46
CA THR A 27 -3.42 10.21 8.83
C THR A 27 -2.04 9.65 9.19
N ASN A 28 -1.97 8.56 9.96
CA ASN A 28 -0.70 7.93 10.32
C ASN A 28 0.01 7.31 9.10
N PHE A 29 -0.73 6.79 8.12
CA PHE A 29 -0.19 6.34 6.83
C PHE A 29 0.46 7.49 6.05
N LEU A 30 -0.17 8.67 6.04
CA LEU A 30 0.31 9.85 5.30
C LEU A 30 1.42 10.60 6.05
N GLU A 31 1.39 10.62 7.39
CA GLU A 31 2.31 11.40 8.22
C GLU A 31 3.69 10.73 8.43
N LYS A 32 3.78 9.39 8.40
CA LYS A 32 5.03 8.67 8.72
C LYS A 32 6.07 8.56 7.60
N ASN A 33 5.77 8.99 6.37
CA ASN A 33 6.69 9.13 5.23
C ASN A 33 7.40 7.87 4.67
N ASN A 34 7.50 7.90 3.33
CA ASN A 34 8.42 7.25 2.38
C ASN A 34 8.34 5.76 2.07
N ASN A 35 7.64 4.91 2.82
CA ASN A 35 7.55 3.50 2.45
C ASN A 35 6.11 2.96 2.43
N VAL A 36 5.59 2.80 1.21
CA VAL A 36 4.29 2.19 0.89
C VAL A 36 4.10 0.87 1.62
N GLU A 37 5.17 0.07 1.69
CA GLU A 37 5.15 -1.26 2.30
C GLU A 37 4.87 -1.19 3.79
N THR A 38 5.52 -0.26 4.50
CA THR A 38 5.32 -0.06 5.95
C THR A 38 3.90 0.40 6.24
N GLY A 39 3.40 1.38 5.47
CA GLY A 39 2.04 1.88 5.67
C GLY A 39 0.96 0.82 5.40
N LEU A 40 1.11 0.03 4.34
CA LEU A 40 0.18 -1.07 4.06
C LEU A 40 0.29 -2.21 5.08
N LYS A 41 1.49 -2.45 5.63
CA LYS A 41 1.69 -3.41 6.71
C LYS A 41 0.95 -2.99 7.99
N ASP A 42 1.01 -1.71 8.33
CA ASP A 42 0.28 -1.15 9.47
C ASP A 42 -1.24 -1.25 9.26
N LEU A 43 -1.74 -0.99 8.04
CA LEU A 43 -3.15 -1.19 7.71
C LEU A 43 -3.56 -2.67 7.84
N ALA A 44 -2.74 -3.62 7.39
CA ALA A 44 -3.01 -5.05 7.57
C ALA A 44 -3.03 -5.43 9.06
N TYR A 45 -2.12 -4.89 9.86
CA TYR A 45 -2.10 -5.06 11.32
C TYR A 45 -3.38 -4.52 11.96
N THR A 46 -3.74 -3.26 11.69
CA THR A 46 -4.92 -2.62 12.27
C THR A 46 -6.21 -3.34 11.85
N THR A 47 -6.31 -3.74 10.58
CA THR A 47 -7.45 -4.53 10.09
C THR A 47 -7.61 -5.82 10.89
N ALA A 48 -6.52 -6.57 11.08
CA ALA A 48 -6.55 -7.80 11.86
C ALA A 48 -6.93 -7.56 13.33
N LYS A 49 -6.46 -6.47 13.94
CA LYS A 49 -6.80 -6.12 15.33
C LYS A 49 -8.28 -5.75 15.50
N ILE A 50 -8.83 -4.95 14.60
CA ILE A 50 -10.24 -4.53 14.67
C ILE A 50 -11.18 -5.72 14.43
N LEU A 51 -10.81 -6.60 13.49
CA LEU A 51 -11.60 -7.80 13.18
C LEU A 51 -11.31 -8.98 14.12
N GLU A 52 -10.53 -8.76 15.18
CA GLU A 52 -10.11 -9.79 16.13
C GLU A 52 -9.57 -11.06 15.41
N SER A 53 -8.75 -10.87 14.38
CA SER A 53 -8.21 -11.92 13.53
C SER A 53 -6.71 -12.13 13.77
N GLN A 54 -6.26 -13.36 13.57
CA GLN A 54 -4.85 -13.73 13.65
C GLN A 54 -4.08 -13.45 12.35
N LYS A 55 -4.77 -13.35 11.20
CA LYS A 55 -4.13 -13.21 9.89
C LYS A 55 -4.86 -12.26 8.98
N CYS A 56 -4.08 -11.34 8.41
CA CYS A 56 -4.53 -10.45 7.34
C CYS A 56 -3.45 -10.38 6.27
N SER A 57 -3.82 -10.43 4.99
CA SER A 57 -2.89 -10.26 3.89
C SER A 57 -3.43 -9.31 2.84
N ILE A 58 -2.53 -8.50 2.27
CA ILE A 58 -2.80 -7.64 1.13
C ILE A 58 -2.04 -8.22 -0.06
N MET A 59 -2.76 -8.52 -1.12
CA MET A 59 -2.21 -9.01 -2.39
C MET A 59 -2.46 -7.98 -3.47
N LEU A 60 -1.45 -7.68 -4.29
CA LEU A 60 -1.57 -6.73 -5.38
C LEU A 60 -1.44 -7.44 -6.73
N LEU A 61 -2.14 -6.92 -7.73
CA LEU A 61 -2.06 -7.40 -9.10
C LEU A 61 -0.76 -6.92 -9.75
N GLN A 62 -0.09 -7.86 -10.39
CA GLN A 62 1.08 -7.66 -11.21
C GLN A 62 0.85 -8.29 -12.58
N THR A 63 1.56 -7.82 -13.60
CA THR A 63 1.48 -8.39 -14.94
C THR A 63 2.83 -8.99 -15.30
N ARG A 64 2.84 -10.24 -15.74
CA ARG A 64 4.03 -10.86 -16.36
C ARG A 64 3.81 -11.02 -17.85
N VAL A 65 4.91 -10.89 -18.59
CA VAL A 65 4.92 -11.21 -20.02
C VAL A 65 5.35 -12.67 -20.16
N ILE A 66 4.50 -13.49 -20.77
CA ILE A 66 4.81 -14.88 -21.10
C ILE A 66 5.06 -14.93 -22.60
N ASP A 67 6.23 -15.42 -22.99
CA ASP A 67 6.54 -15.72 -24.38
C ASP A 67 6.20 -17.19 -24.64
N SER A 68 5.12 -17.42 -25.39
CA SER A 68 4.72 -18.75 -25.83
C SER A 68 4.72 -18.78 -27.35
N HIS A 69 5.66 -19.53 -27.94
CA HIS A 69 5.75 -19.74 -29.38
C HIS A 69 5.79 -18.43 -30.21
N GLY A 70 6.50 -17.41 -29.72
CA GLY A 70 6.65 -16.12 -30.40
C GLY A 70 5.47 -15.16 -30.21
N SER A 71 4.44 -15.56 -29.45
CA SER A 71 3.36 -14.67 -29.01
C SER A 71 3.58 -14.25 -27.57
N LYS A 72 3.76 -12.94 -27.35
CA LYS A 72 3.87 -12.34 -26.02
C LYS A 72 2.49 -12.07 -25.46
N THR A 73 2.10 -12.81 -24.43
CA THR A 73 0.85 -12.57 -23.69
C THR A 73 1.16 -11.90 -22.36
N GLN A 74 0.31 -10.95 -21.98
CA GLN A 74 0.35 -10.33 -20.67
C GLN A 74 -0.64 -11.06 -19.77
N GLU A 75 -0.14 -11.68 -18.71
CA GLU A 75 -0.98 -12.40 -17.75
C GLU A 75 -0.97 -11.70 -16.39
N PRO A 76 -2.13 -11.22 -15.91
CA PRO A 76 -2.26 -10.67 -14.58
C PRO A 76 -2.23 -11.78 -13.53
N TYR A 77 -1.58 -11.50 -12.41
CA TYR A 77 -1.52 -12.39 -11.27
C TYR A 77 -1.44 -11.61 -9.96
N LEU A 78 -1.95 -12.19 -8.89
CA LEU A 78 -1.83 -11.66 -7.54
C LEU A 78 -0.59 -12.21 -6.85
N ARG A 79 0.09 -11.33 -6.11
CA ARG A 79 1.20 -11.67 -5.24
C ARG A 79 0.98 -11.03 -3.87
N VAL A 80 1.36 -11.72 -2.80
CA VAL A 80 1.35 -11.13 -1.45
C VAL A 80 2.31 -9.94 -1.45
N PHE A 81 1.76 -8.77 -1.14
CA PHE A 81 2.54 -7.55 -0.97
C PHE A 81 2.94 -7.37 0.49
N THR A 82 2.01 -7.61 1.42
CA THR A 82 2.28 -7.57 2.86
C THR A 82 1.28 -8.42 3.64
N HIS A 83 1.60 -8.76 4.88
CA HIS A 83 0.72 -9.51 5.77
C HIS A 83 0.96 -9.19 7.25
N TYR A 84 -0.04 -9.54 8.05
CA TYR A 84 0.02 -9.68 9.49
C TYR A 84 -0.29 -11.12 9.90
N GLY A 85 0.35 -11.59 10.97
CA GLY A 85 0.22 -12.96 11.47
C GLY A 85 1.31 -13.88 10.94
N ASN A 86 1.21 -15.18 11.29
CA ASN A 86 2.21 -16.16 10.87
C ASN A 86 1.94 -16.64 9.44
N LEU A 87 2.52 -15.95 8.45
CA LEU A 87 2.53 -16.39 7.06
C LEU A 87 3.95 -16.85 6.69
N PRO A 88 4.11 -18.05 6.10
CA PRO A 88 5.42 -18.53 5.66
C PRO A 88 6.03 -17.59 4.62
N LYS A 89 7.36 -17.40 4.63
CA LYS A 89 8.06 -16.50 3.69
C LYS A 89 7.79 -16.88 2.23
N GLU A 90 7.63 -18.17 1.97
CA GLU A 90 7.29 -18.77 0.69
C GLU A 90 5.96 -18.23 0.11
N ALA A 91 5.06 -17.71 0.96
CA ALA A 91 3.82 -17.10 0.49
C ALA A 91 4.05 -15.81 -0.32
N TYR A 92 5.18 -15.12 -0.13
CA TYR A 92 5.57 -13.97 -0.96
C TYR A 92 6.05 -14.39 -2.34
N GLU A 93 6.51 -15.62 -2.52
CA GLU A 93 6.94 -16.14 -3.82
C GLU A 93 5.79 -16.80 -4.58
N GLN A 94 4.72 -17.17 -3.86
CA GLN A 94 3.55 -17.78 -4.43
C GLN A 94 2.73 -16.80 -5.26
N ILE A 95 2.48 -17.19 -6.51
CA ILE A 95 1.63 -16.46 -7.44
C ILE A 95 0.22 -17.06 -7.42
N THR A 96 -0.80 -16.20 -7.48
CA THR A 96 -2.21 -16.60 -7.61
C THR A 96 -2.78 -16.06 -8.92
N GLN A 97 -3.27 -16.93 -9.79
CA GLN A 97 -3.89 -16.49 -11.04
C GLN A 97 -5.28 -15.90 -10.78
N LEU A 98 -5.76 -15.08 -11.72
CA LEU A 98 -7.17 -14.70 -11.72
C LEU A 98 -8.04 -15.95 -11.87
N ASN A 99 -9.20 -15.95 -11.20
CA ASN A 99 -10.10 -17.11 -11.07
C ASN A 99 -9.53 -18.34 -10.32
N ASP A 100 -8.32 -18.25 -9.77
CA ASP A 100 -7.74 -19.29 -8.93
C ASP A 100 -7.87 -18.95 -7.43
N GLY A 101 -8.45 -19.87 -6.67
CA GLY A 101 -8.74 -19.67 -5.26
C GLY A 101 -9.70 -18.51 -4.97
N ILE A 102 -9.82 -18.18 -3.69
CA ILE A 102 -10.69 -17.09 -3.22
C ILE A 102 -10.16 -15.74 -3.67
N ALA A 103 -8.87 -15.49 -3.49
CA ALA A 103 -8.23 -14.23 -3.87
C ALA A 103 -8.37 -13.95 -5.37
N GLY A 104 -8.13 -14.96 -6.23
CA GLY A 104 -8.30 -14.82 -7.67
C GLY A 104 -9.76 -14.65 -8.11
N TYR A 105 -10.71 -15.28 -7.42
CA TYR A 105 -12.14 -15.06 -7.64
C TYR A 105 -12.55 -13.63 -7.29
N VAL A 106 -12.17 -13.12 -6.12
CA VAL A 106 -12.50 -11.75 -5.71
C VAL A 106 -11.85 -10.72 -6.63
N ALA A 107 -10.60 -10.95 -7.06
CA ALA A 107 -9.92 -10.05 -7.98
C ALA A 107 -10.55 -10.02 -9.39
N SER A 108 -11.06 -11.15 -9.88
CA SER A 108 -11.66 -11.27 -11.21
C SER A 108 -13.09 -10.75 -11.27
N THR A 109 -13.88 -10.98 -10.22
CA THR A 109 -15.27 -10.55 -10.14
C THR A 109 -15.41 -9.11 -9.64
N GLY A 110 -14.47 -8.64 -8.82
CA GLY A 110 -14.62 -7.38 -8.10
C GLY A 110 -15.69 -7.45 -7.00
N GLU A 111 -16.12 -8.65 -6.61
CA GLU A 111 -17.12 -8.86 -5.57
C GLU A 111 -16.49 -9.32 -4.27
N CYS A 112 -16.96 -8.77 -3.15
CA CYS A 112 -16.53 -9.20 -1.82
C CYS A 112 -17.07 -10.60 -1.52
N LEU A 113 -16.31 -11.38 -0.74
CA LEU A 113 -16.69 -12.73 -0.38
C LEU A 113 -16.61 -12.94 1.14
N LEU A 114 -17.71 -13.44 1.71
CA LEU A 114 -17.76 -13.98 3.07
C LEU A 114 -17.93 -15.50 3.00
N VAL A 115 -17.00 -16.23 3.59
CA VAL A 115 -17.08 -17.68 3.74
C VAL A 115 -17.16 -17.98 5.24
N LYS A 116 -18.31 -18.48 5.68
CA LYS A 116 -18.54 -18.89 7.08
C LYS A 116 -17.88 -20.23 7.43
N ASP A 117 -17.89 -21.16 6.48
CA ASP A 117 -17.22 -22.46 6.57
C ASP A 117 -16.61 -22.84 5.21
N ILE A 118 -15.27 -22.88 5.10
CA ILE A 118 -14.56 -23.23 3.86
C ILE A 118 -14.94 -24.63 3.38
N ASN A 119 -15.18 -25.58 4.29
CA ASN A 119 -15.46 -26.97 3.96
C ASN A 119 -16.84 -27.14 3.32
N GLN A 120 -17.75 -26.19 3.56
CA GLN A 120 -19.10 -26.16 3.00
C GLN A 120 -19.21 -25.19 1.81
N SER A 121 -18.11 -24.54 1.44
CA SER A 121 -18.10 -23.54 0.37
C SER A 121 -17.71 -24.15 -0.98
N PRO A 122 -18.12 -23.52 -2.11
CA PRO A 122 -17.63 -23.88 -3.44
C PRO A 122 -16.10 -23.82 -3.58
N PHE A 123 -15.43 -23.08 -2.70
CA PHE A 123 -13.99 -22.88 -2.71
C PHE A 123 -13.19 -23.97 -1.98
N VAL A 124 -13.86 -25.00 -1.43
CA VAL A 124 -13.21 -26.10 -0.70
C VAL A 124 -12.12 -26.81 -1.51
N LYS A 125 -12.32 -26.96 -2.82
CA LYS A 125 -11.38 -27.69 -3.70
C LYS A 125 -10.08 -26.90 -3.94
N VAL A 126 -10.15 -25.58 -3.89
CA VAL A 126 -9.06 -24.63 -4.17
C VAL A 126 -8.43 -24.06 -2.89
N ALA A 127 -8.93 -24.45 -1.71
CA ALA A 127 -8.33 -24.09 -0.43
C ALA A 127 -6.94 -24.71 -0.28
N ARG A 128 -5.91 -23.87 -0.15
CA ARG A 128 -4.49 -24.26 -0.14
C ARG A 128 -4.07 -25.13 1.05
N LYS A 129 -4.81 -25.07 2.17
CA LYS A 129 -4.57 -25.91 3.35
C LYS A 129 -5.89 -26.58 3.74
N ARG A 130 -5.99 -27.88 3.44
CA ARG A 130 -7.12 -28.74 3.83
C ARG A 130 -7.06 -29.19 5.29
N SER A 131 -5.95 -28.93 5.99
CA SER A 131 -5.74 -29.36 7.38
C SER A 131 -6.35 -28.36 8.39
N ASP A 132 -7.59 -28.63 8.76
CA ASP A 132 -8.20 -28.56 10.10
C ASP A 132 -8.37 -27.27 10.94
N GLU A 133 -7.97 -26.06 10.54
CA GLU A 133 -8.18 -24.89 11.43
C GLU A 133 -8.88 -23.65 10.83
N TYR A 134 -9.12 -23.62 9.52
CA TYR A 134 -9.55 -22.38 8.83
C TYR A 134 -10.99 -22.43 8.38
N LYS A 135 -11.93 -22.29 9.32
CA LYS A 135 -13.36 -22.39 9.02
C LYS A 135 -13.89 -21.15 8.29
N SER A 136 -13.57 -19.95 8.76
CA SER A 136 -14.12 -18.72 8.19
C SER A 136 -13.05 -17.77 7.67
N LEU A 137 -13.38 -17.05 6.60
CA LEU A 137 -12.58 -16.00 6.01
C LEU A 137 -13.48 -14.98 5.31
N ILE A 138 -12.96 -13.76 5.18
CA ILE A 138 -13.53 -12.69 4.37
C ILE A 138 -12.47 -12.15 3.43
N SER A 139 -12.90 -11.73 2.25
CA SER A 139 -12.01 -11.15 1.23
C SER A 139 -12.72 -10.02 0.51
N ALA A 140 -12.00 -8.92 0.29
CA ALA A 140 -12.52 -7.74 -0.38
C ALA A 140 -11.54 -7.26 -1.47
N PRO A 141 -12.05 -6.83 -2.63
CA PRO A 141 -11.23 -6.25 -3.69
C PRO A 141 -10.78 -4.84 -3.30
N ILE A 142 -9.57 -4.49 -3.72
CA ILE A 142 -8.99 -3.15 -3.57
C ILE A 142 -9.12 -2.44 -4.90
N PHE A 143 -9.80 -1.29 -4.90
CA PHE A 143 -10.06 -0.51 -6.11
C PHE A 143 -9.23 0.78 -6.17
N ILE A 144 -8.79 1.11 -7.38
CA ILE A 144 -8.44 2.49 -7.77
C ILE A 144 -9.36 2.88 -8.92
N GLY A 145 -10.21 3.88 -8.69
CA GLY A 145 -11.31 4.19 -9.61
C GLY A 145 -12.23 2.97 -9.77
N ASN A 146 -12.37 2.48 -11.00
CA ASN A 146 -13.17 1.29 -11.33
C ASN A 146 -12.33 0.03 -11.56
N GLN A 147 -11.01 0.10 -11.35
CA GLN A 147 -10.11 -1.01 -11.59
C GLN A 147 -9.75 -1.70 -10.28
N VAL A 148 -9.89 -3.03 -10.24
CA VAL A 148 -9.33 -3.84 -9.16
C VAL A 148 -7.81 -3.84 -9.31
N ILE A 149 -7.09 -3.46 -8.26
CA ILE A 149 -5.62 -3.46 -8.21
C ILE A 149 -5.06 -4.52 -7.26
N GLY A 150 -5.93 -5.19 -6.51
CA GLY A 150 -5.52 -6.16 -5.50
C GLY A 150 -6.70 -6.67 -4.66
N VAL A 151 -6.39 -7.43 -3.62
CA VAL A 151 -7.35 -7.96 -2.65
C VAL A 151 -6.78 -7.88 -1.24
N ILE A 152 -7.64 -7.66 -0.26
CA ILE A 152 -7.34 -7.86 1.16
C ILE A 152 -8.08 -9.10 1.66
N ASN A 153 -7.39 -9.97 2.38
CA ASN A 153 -7.92 -11.21 2.92
C ASN A 153 -7.74 -11.26 4.42
N VAL A 154 -8.75 -11.71 5.15
CA VAL A 154 -8.70 -11.93 6.59
C VAL A 154 -9.20 -13.33 6.88
N SER A 155 -8.46 -14.09 7.70
CA SER A 155 -8.79 -15.46 8.09
C SER A 155 -8.48 -15.67 9.57
N GLU A 156 -8.90 -16.80 10.13
CA GLU A 156 -8.53 -17.20 11.51
C GLU A 156 -8.97 -16.18 12.56
N GLN A 157 -10.28 -16.00 12.69
CA GLN A 157 -10.85 -15.19 13.76
C GLN A 157 -10.50 -15.79 15.14
N HIS A 158 -10.15 -14.92 16.08
CA HIS A 158 -9.93 -15.27 17.48
C HIS A 158 -11.20 -15.94 18.04
N ASN A 159 -11.04 -16.94 18.91
CA ASN A 159 -12.14 -17.72 19.51
C ASN A 159 -12.98 -18.59 18.55
N ARG A 160 -12.55 -18.82 17.29
CA ARG A 160 -13.21 -19.75 16.33
C ARG A 160 -14.66 -19.39 15.96
N LYS A 161 -15.09 -18.14 16.17
CA LYS A 161 -16.37 -17.66 15.64
C LYS A 161 -16.24 -17.45 14.12
N PRO A 162 -17.27 -17.74 13.30
CA PRO A 162 -17.29 -17.35 11.90
C PRO A 162 -17.47 -15.84 11.75
N PHE A 163 -16.82 -15.27 10.73
CA PHE A 163 -17.07 -13.88 10.32
C PHE A 163 -18.52 -13.69 9.89
N ASP A 164 -19.03 -12.49 10.07
CA ASP A 164 -20.36 -12.09 9.61
C ASP A 164 -20.32 -10.91 8.63
N GLU A 165 -21.50 -10.44 8.21
CA GLU A 165 -21.62 -9.33 7.26
C GLU A 165 -21.06 -8.01 7.82
N LYS A 166 -21.10 -7.79 9.14
CA LYS A 166 -20.54 -6.57 9.75
C LYS A 166 -19.01 -6.60 9.66
N ASP A 167 -18.40 -7.76 9.86
CA ASP A 167 -16.96 -7.95 9.66
C ASP A 167 -16.57 -7.66 8.20
N LEU A 168 -17.40 -8.12 7.24
CA LEU A 168 -17.18 -7.85 5.82
C LEU A 168 -17.31 -6.35 5.48
N GLU A 169 -18.29 -5.65 6.06
CA GLU A 169 -18.44 -4.19 5.89
C GLU A 169 -17.23 -3.42 6.43
N ILE A 170 -16.69 -3.82 7.59
CA ILE A 170 -15.45 -3.23 8.11
C ILE A 170 -14.28 -3.49 7.14
N LEU A 171 -14.16 -4.71 6.61
CA LEU A 171 -13.10 -5.04 5.65
C LEU A 171 -13.21 -4.21 4.36
N LYS A 172 -14.42 -4.00 3.83
CA LYS A 172 -14.65 -3.14 2.66
C LYS A 172 -14.10 -1.73 2.89
N ILE A 173 -14.30 -1.18 4.08
CA ILE A 173 -13.80 0.15 4.44
C ILE A 173 -12.26 0.16 4.44
N PHE A 174 -11.61 -0.86 5.00
CA PHE A 174 -10.15 -0.99 4.91
C PHE A 174 -9.64 -1.15 3.47
N ALA A 175 -10.34 -1.92 2.64
CA ALA A 175 -10.00 -2.06 1.23
C ALA A 175 -10.06 -0.72 0.48
N LEU A 176 -11.08 0.11 0.78
CA LEU A 176 -11.17 1.48 0.25
C LEU A 176 -9.98 2.34 0.70
N PHE A 177 -9.59 2.28 1.97
CA PHE A 177 -8.44 3.04 2.45
C PHE A 177 -7.14 2.61 1.80
N ILE A 178 -6.90 1.30 1.68
CA ILE A 178 -5.71 0.77 1.00
C ILE A 178 -5.67 1.27 -0.46
N GLY A 179 -6.78 1.21 -1.18
CA GLY A 179 -6.86 1.71 -2.56
C GLY A 179 -6.56 3.21 -2.65
N LYS A 180 -7.13 4.02 -1.74
CA LYS A 180 -6.87 5.47 -1.69
C LYS A 180 -5.44 5.81 -1.33
N SER A 181 -4.87 5.09 -0.37
CA SER A 181 -3.48 5.19 0.05
C SER A 181 -2.51 4.93 -1.11
N ILE A 182 -2.73 3.85 -1.88
CA ILE A 182 -1.92 3.54 -3.06
C ILE A 182 -2.09 4.63 -4.13
N GLN A 183 -3.33 5.05 -4.41
CA GLN A 183 -3.63 6.10 -5.40
C GLN A 183 -2.91 7.43 -5.08
N ILE A 184 -2.90 7.84 -3.81
CA ILE A 184 -2.22 9.07 -3.38
C ILE A 184 -0.71 8.96 -3.62
N ILE A 185 -0.11 7.83 -3.28
CA ILE A 185 1.32 7.60 -3.45
C ILE A 185 1.72 7.58 -4.92
N GLU A 186 0.95 6.89 -5.77
CA GLU A 186 1.18 6.88 -7.22
C GLU A 186 1.14 8.31 -7.79
N LEU A 187 0.19 9.13 -7.36
CA LEU A 187 0.09 10.53 -7.76
C LEU A 187 1.28 11.35 -7.26
N GLN A 188 1.70 11.18 -5.99
CA GLN A 188 2.87 11.85 -5.44
C GLN A 188 4.14 11.51 -6.21
N ASN A 189 4.37 10.22 -6.52
CA ASN A 189 5.50 9.76 -7.30
C ASN A 189 5.49 10.38 -8.70
N MET A 190 4.33 10.41 -9.37
CA MET A 190 4.18 11.02 -10.69
C MET A 190 4.51 12.52 -10.67
N LEU A 191 4.04 13.24 -9.65
CA LEU A 191 4.36 14.66 -9.48
C LEU A 191 5.86 14.86 -9.26
N GLN A 192 6.50 14.08 -8.39
CA GLN A 192 7.94 14.15 -8.15
C GLN A 192 8.76 13.93 -9.43
N SER A 193 8.41 12.91 -10.23
CA SER A 193 9.07 12.67 -11.52
C SER A 193 8.92 13.86 -12.48
N ARG A 194 7.73 14.45 -12.59
CA ARG A 194 7.49 15.64 -13.42
C ARG A 194 8.26 16.86 -12.94
N PHE A 195 8.34 17.08 -11.63
CA PHE A 195 9.15 18.16 -11.08
C PHE A 195 10.62 18.00 -11.45
N LEU A 196 11.15 16.77 -11.39
CA LEU A 196 12.53 16.48 -11.78
C LEU A 196 12.77 16.78 -13.27
N GLU A 197 11.87 16.36 -14.16
CA GLU A 197 11.94 16.65 -15.60
C GLU A 197 11.97 18.16 -15.89
N ILE A 198 11.09 18.93 -15.25
CA ILE A 198 11.03 20.39 -15.42
C ILE A 198 12.31 21.05 -14.90
N ALA A 199 12.82 20.60 -13.75
CA ALA A 199 14.05 21.13 -13.16
C ALA A 199 15.26 20.92 -14.10
N VAL A 200 15.38 19.71 -14.69
CA VAL A 200 16.42 19.40 -15.67
C VAL A 200 16.26 20.26 -16.93
N SER A 201 15.05 20.36 -17.48
CA SER A 201 14.78 21.10 -18.71
C SER A 201 15.11 22.60 -18.57
N LYS A 202 14.70 23.22 -17.44
CA LYS A 202 15.02 24.63 -17.16
C LYS A 202 16.52 24.91 -17.05
N GLU A 203 17.30 23.96 -16.54
CA GLU A 203 18.77 24.12 -16.47
C GLU A 203 19.44 23.95 -17.85
N VAL A 204 18.90 23.06 -18.69
CA VAL A 204 19.35 22.90 -20.09
C VAL A 204 19.04 24.18 -20.90
N GLU A 205 17.85 24.74 -20.76
CA GLU A 205 17.44 25.98 -21.45
C GLU A 205 18.28 27.19 -21.02
N LYS A 206 18.54 27.35 -19.71
CA LYS A 206 19.39 28.45 -19.19
C LYS A 206 20.83 28.41 -19.68
N ARG A 207 21.32 27.25 -20.13
CA ARG A 207 22.70 27.08 -20.62
C ARG A 207 22.84 27.20 -22.13
N GLY A 208 21.74 27.38 -22.88
CA GLY A 208 21.71 27.72 -24.30
C GLY A 208 22.32 26.64 -25.22
N ASN A 209 21.46 25.93 -25.96
CA ASN A 209 21.72 25.18 -27.22
C ASN A 209 23.15 24.71 -27.54
N LYS A 210 23.84 24.09 -26.59
CA LYS A 210 24.90 23.14 -26.85
C LYS A 210 24.63 21.92 -26.00
N ILE A 211 23.91 20.95 -26.56
CA ILE A 211 24.17 19.49 -26.44
C ILE A 211 23.04 18.80 -27.22
N SER A 212 23.39 18.33 -28.40
CA SER A 212 22.69 17.28 -29.14
C SER A 212 22.63 15.99 -28.31
N ASN A 213 21.45 15.38 -28.22
CA ASN A 213 21.16 13.98 -27.88
C ASN A 213 22.11 13.30 -26.89
N ILE A 214 21.86 13.42 -25.57
CA ILE A 214 22.45 12.47 -24.60
C ILE A 214 21.43 12.21 -23.48
N THR A 215 21.08 10.94 -23.33
CA THR A 215 20.39 10.36 -22.17
C THR A 215 21.00 10.90 -20.86
N PRO A 216 20.23 11.29 -19.84
CA PRO A 216 20.80 11.93 -18.66
C PRO A 216 21.71 10.98 -17.87
N ASP A 217 23.01 11.24 -17.87
CA ASP A 217 24.00 10.58 -17.01
C ASP A 217 23.67 10.89 -15.53
N PRO A 218 23.57 9.88 -14.63
CA PRO A 218 23.33 10.08 -13.20
C PRO A 218 24.26 11.11 -12.55
N ALA A 219 25.52 11.21 -12.97
CA ALA A 219 26.45 12.21 -12.47
C ALA A 219 26.04 13.64 -12.87
N ARG A 220 25.48 13.81 -14.08
CA ARG A 220 24.96 15.09 -14.56
C ARG A 220 23.70 15.50 -13.83
N ILE A 221 22.79 14.56 -13.57
CA ILE A 221 21.56 14.84 -12.79
C ILE A 221 21.93 15.31 -11.38
N SER A 222 22.84 14.61 -10.71
CA SER A 222 23.32 15.00 -9.37
C SER A 222 23.94 16.40 -9.37
N GLN A 223 24.75 16.74 -10.39
CA GLN A 223 25.31 18.10 -10.51
C GLN A 223 24.25 19.17 -10.76
N ILE A 224 23.22 18.87 -11.56
CA ILE A 224 22.12 19.80 -11.84
C ILE A 224 21.33 20.07 -10.56
N VAL A 225 20.95 19.02 -9.83
CA VAL A 225 20.19 19.13 -8.57
C VAL A 225 21.00 19.92 -7.53
N ALA A 226 22.28 19.61 -7.34
CA ALA A 226 23.13 20.33 -6.41
C ALA A 226 23.23 21.83 -6.72
N LYS A 227 23.36 22.19 -8.00
CA LYS A 227 23.39 23.61 -8.44
C LYS A 227 22.05 24.31 -8.24
N ALA A 228 20.94 23.62 -8.48
CA ALA A 228 19.60 24.18 -8.28
C ALA A 228 19.36 24.49 -6.80
N ILE A 229 19.69 23.55 -5.90
CA ILE A 229 19.58 23.74 -4.45
C ILE A 229 20.45 24.92 -4.01
N PHE A 230 21.72 24.96 -4.42
CA PHE A 230 22.63 26.06 -4.10
C PHE A 230 22.04 27.42 -4.50
N LYS A 231 21.48 27.52 -5.71
CA LYS A 231 20.93 28.78 -6.23
C LYS A 231 19.69 29.25 -5.48
N GLU A 232 18.85 28.33 -5.00
CA GLU A 232 17.70 28.73 -4.18
C GLU A 232 18.08 29.07 -2.74
N LEU A 233 19.09 28.43 -2.17
CA LEU A 233 19.65 28.87 -0.88
C LEU A 233 20.26 30.27 -0.99
N ASP A 234 21.03 30.55 -2.04
CA ASP A 234 21.62 31.86 -2.28
C ASP A 234 20.55 32.96 -2.45
N LYS A 235 19.52 32.71 -3.25
CA LYS A 235 18.36 33.61 -3.38
C LYS A 235 17.56 33.79 -2.10
N GLY A 236 17.51 32.76 -1.26
CA GLY A 236 16.85 32.79 0.05
C GLY A 236 17.59 33.66 1.08
N GLY A 237 18.73 34.24 0.72
CA GLY A 237 19.54 35.09 1.60
C GLY A 237 20.50 34.31 2.49
N PHE A 238 20.70 33.00 2.23
CA PHE A 238 21.66 32.20 2.98
C PHE A 238 23.08 32.54 2.53
N GLY A 239 23.91 33.00 3.46
CA GLY A 239 25.33 33.27 3.19
C GLY A 239 26.13 31.97 3.01
N ALA A 240 27.30 32.05 2.37
CA ALA A 240 28.14 30.88 2.06
C ALA A 240 28.41 29.97 3.28
N ASN A 241 28.67 30.54 4.47
CA ASN A 241 28.89 29.76 5.70
C ASN A 241 27.64 29.01 6.17
N GLN A 242 26.45 29.59 6.00
CA GLN A 242 25.19 28.92 6.34
C GLN A 242 24.91 27.79 5.36
N ILE A 243 25.17 28.00 4.07
CA ILE A 243 25.03 26.96 3.04
C ILE A 243 25.98 25.79 3.30
N ILE A 244 27.22 26.05 3.70
CA ILE A 244 28.20 25.01 4.07
C ILE A 244 27.69 24.23 5.28
N ASN A 245 27.19 24.89 6.32
CA ASN A 245 26.65 24.21 7.50
C ASN A 245 25.43 23.34 7.15
N ILE A 246 24.49 23.84 6.36
CA ILE A 246 23.33 23.08 5.87
C ILE A 246 23.80 21.84 5.07
N THR A 247 24.80 22.02 4.21
CA THR A 247 25.37 20.91 3.43
C THR A 247 26.02 19.87 4.34
N GLY A 248 26.72 20.31 5.39
CA GLY A 248 27.28 19.44 6.42
C GLY A 248 26.21 18.62 7.13
N GLU A 249 25.13 19.26 7.61
CA GLU A 249 24.01 18.55 8.25
C GLU A 249 23.35 17.54 7.31
N ILE A 250 23.15 17.89 6.04
CA ILE A 250 22.62 16.96 5.03
C ILE A 250 23.56 15.76 4.84
N LEU A 251 24.87 15.99 4.83
CA LEU A 251 25.87 14.92 4.67
C LEU A 251 25.86 13.96 5.86
N ASP A 252 25.72 14.50 7.08
CA ASP A 252 25.61 13.71 8.30
C ASP A 252 24.33 12.87 8.32
N LEU A 253 23.18 13.45 7.95
CA LEU A 253 21.91 12.73 7.80
C LEU A 253 21.98 11.62 6.75
N LEU A 254 22.69 11.84 5.64
CA LEU A 254 22.89 10.82 4.61
C LEU A 254 23.79 9.68 5.09
N ARG A 255 24.86 9.99 5.85
CA ARG A 255 25.71 8.97 6.48
C ARG A 255 24.93 8.11 7.46
N GLU A 256 24.09 8.72 8.30
CA GLU A 256 23.22 7.98 9.21
C GLU A 256 22.26 7.05 8.47
N LYS A 257 21.76 7.45 7.30
CA LYS A 257 20.86 6.64 6.49
C LYS A 257 21.58 5.44 5.85
N ILE A 258 22.75 5.65 5.25
CA ILE A 258 23.55 4.58 4.63
C ILE A 258 23.96 3.55 5.69
N HIS A 259 24.37 3.99 6.87
CA HIS A 259 24.72 3.09 7.97
C HIS A 259 23.53 2.28 8.51
N ARG A 260 22.27 2.68 8.27
CA ARG A 260 21.10 1.84 8.61
C ARG A 260 20.79 0.79 7.56
N ASP A 261 21.09 1.05 6.29
CA ASP A 261 20.84 0.12 5.19
C ASP A 261 21.88 -1.02 5.13
N ASP A 262 23.07 -0.84 5.72
CA ASP A 262 24.13 -1.87 5.84
C ASP A 262 23.86 -2.95 6.93
N TYR A 263 22.78 -2.82 7.72
CA TYR A 263 22.37 -3.79 8.77
C TYR A 263 21.09 -4.58 8.42
N LEU A 264 20.64 -4.55 7.16
CA LEU A 264 19.53 -5.35 6.61
C LEU A 264 20.03 -6.28 5.51
#